data_AF-A0A2V9WKY8-F1
#
_entry.id   AF-A0A2V9WKY8-F1
#
_cell.length_a   1.000
_cell.length_b   1.000
_cell.length_c   1.000
_cell.angle_alpha   90.00
_cell.angle_beta   90.00
_cell.angle_gamma   90.00
#
_symmetry.space_group_name_H-M   'P 1'
#
loop_
_entity.id
_entity.type
_entity.pdbx_description
1 polymer ?
#
loop_
_entity_poly.entity_id
_entity_poly.type
_entity_poly.pdbx_seq_one_letter_code
_entity_poly.pdbx_strand_id
1 'polypeptide(L)'
;MRNWKRITGCGRSFACLAGSLFLATITFGGQSDARNDSTKYPGLAPIREYIFKSWDTLTRSMEDCSTVVDSKLAENSVLYLPADFATPSNVEELQKRCHVQVKNLPKKITGPGQIDTTALSPQGLLYLEHKYVVPGGRFNEMYGWDSYFIVRGLLQDGKIDLAKGMVENFFFEIEHYGSILNANRSYYLSRSQPPFLTSMILGVYEAEKGAGHEDKKWLERAYQYAKKDQAMWVREPHLAADTGLSRYYDFGDMPAPESLKDETECARARPEPTRLWARAIPCKSATKPAPWSARAATTRKRSR
;
A
#
# COMPACT_ATOMS: atom_id res chain seq x y z
N MET A 1 8.21 65.77 -12.79
CA MET A 1 6.85 66.33 -12.72
C MET A 1 6.11 65.67 -11.57
N ARG A 2 5.75 66.49 -10.56
CA ARG A 2 4.72 66.35 -9.49
C ARG A 2 4.51 65.01 -8.78
N ASN A 3 4.42 64.90 -7.46
CA ASN A 3 4.81 65.75 -6.34
C ASN A 3 4.67 64.91 -5.06
N TRP A 4 5.64 65.04 -4.18
CA TRP A 4 5.69 64.55 -2.81
C TRP A 4 4.80 65.42 -1.91
N LYS A 5 4.01 64.84 -1.00
CA LYS A 5 3.66 65.50 0.29
C LYS A 5 3.61 64.52 1.46
N ARG A 6 4.63 64.62 2.30
CA ARG A 6 4.62 64.31 3.74
C ARG A 6 3.64 65.27 4.42
N ILE A 7 2.96 64.78 5.45
CA ILE A 7 2.38 65.62 6.50
C ILE A 7 3.10 65.25 7.80
N THR A 8 3.73 66.26 8.40
CA THR A 8 4.30 66.28 9.75
C THR A 8 3.44 67.20 10.61
N GLY A 9 3.23 66.85 11.88
CA GLY A 9 3.10 67.86 12.95
C GLY A 9 2.13 67.57 14.10
N CYS A 10 2.66 67.75 15.33
CA CYS A 10 2.03 67.92 16.65
C CYS A 10 1.36 66.69 17.30
N GLY A 11 1.66 66.25 18.53
CA GLY A 11 2.39 66.87 19.65
C GLY A 11 1.43 67.16 20.82
N ARG A 12 1.53 66.35 21.90
CA ARG A 12 1.05 66.48 23.31
C ARG A 12 0.38 65.17 23.78
N SER A 13 1.06 64.35 24.59
CA SER A 13 1.21 64.39 26.06
C SER A 13 0.10 63.68 26.84
N PHE A 14 0.49 62.53 27.41
CA PHE A 14 0.11 61.92 28.69
C PHE A 14 -1.36 61.89 29.16
N ALA A 15 -1.90 60.67 29.23
CA ALA A 15 -2.63 60.20 30.40
C ALA A 15 -2.42 58.68 30.58
N CYS A 16 -1.75 58.30 31.67
CA CYS A 16 -1.65 56.93 32.15
C CYS A 16 -3.03 56.40 32.55
N LEU A 17 -3.45 55.28 31.99
CA LEU A 17 -4.46 54.41 32.59
C LEU A 17 -3.92 52.99 32.57
N ALA A 18 -3.49 52.54 33.75
CA ALA A 18 -3.08 51.18 34.02
C ALA A 18 -4.31 50.26 33.90
N GLY A 19 -4.40 49.54 32.79
CA GLY A 19 -5.35 48.44 32.60
C GLY A 19 -4.62 47.12 32.80
N SER A 20 -4.90 46.45 33.90
CA SER A 20 -4.40 45.12 34.25
C SER A 20 -4.78 44.10 33.17
N LEU A 21 -3.83 43.70 32.31
CA LEU A 21 -4.01 42.60 31.38
C LEU A 21 -3.73 41.29 32.13
N PHE A 22 -4.80 40.56 32.47
CA PHE A 22 -4.72 39.21 32.98
C PHE A 22 -3.99 38.32 31.95
N LEU A 23 -2.84 37.76 32.34
CA LEU A 23 -2.21 36.66 31.61
C LEU A 23 -3.15 35.45 31.68
N ALA A 24 -3.84 35.16 30.58
CA ALA A 24 -4.42 33.85 30.36
C ALA A 24 -3.27 32.90 29.97
N THR A 25 -2.68 32.23 30.96
CA THR A 25 -1.87 31.05 30.72
C THR A 25 -2.76 29.98 30.09
N ILE A 26 -2.66 29.82 28.78
CA ILE A 26 -3.21 28.67 28.08
C ILE A 26 -2.37 27.47 28.50
N THR A 27 -2.85 26.75 29.50
CA THR A 27 -2.38 25.41 29.82
C THR A 27 -2.77 24.50 28.67
N PHE A 28 -1.82 24.17 27.80
CA PHE A 28 -1.94 23.01 26.90
C PHE A 28 -1.80 21.74 27.75
N GLY A 29 -2.87 21.41 28.49
CA GLY A 29 -3.05 20.12 29.14
C GLY A 29 -3.87 19.21 28.25
N GLY A 30 -3.28 18.12 27.78
CA GLY A 30 -4.02 17.10 27.03
C GLY A 30 -3.15 16.23 26.14
N GLN A 31 -2.05 15.68 26.66
CA GLN A 31 -1.51 14.45 26.08
C GLN A 31 -2.54 13.36 26.41
N SER A 32 -3.29 12.91 25.40
CA SER A 32 -4.28 11.86 25.56
C SER A 32 -3.54 10.56 25.87
N ASP A 33 -3.34 10.27 27.15
CA ASP A 33 -2.86 9.00 27.64
C ASP A 33 -3.90 7.92 27.30
N ALA A 34 -3.68 7.24 26.18
CA ALA A 34 -4.43 6.04 25.76
C ALA A 34 -4.25 4.83 26.71
N ARG A 35 -3.61 5.05 27.88
CA ARG A 35 -3.34 4.07 28.94
C ARG A 35 -4.39 4.04 30.05
N ASN A 36 -5.37 4.96 30.08
CA ASN A 36 -6.40 5.01 31.13
C ASN A 36 -7.75 4.35 30.76
N ASP A 37 -7.77 3.50 29.73
CA ASP A 37 -8.99 2.89 29.16
C ASP A 37 -9.40 1.57 29.87
N SER A 38 -8.54 1.05 30.75
CA SER A 38 -8.73 -0.26 31.39
C SER A 38 -9.89 -0.30 32.39
N THR A 39 -10.26 0.84 32.98
CA THR A 39 -11.38 0.94 33.93
C THR A 39 -12.73 1.11 33.23
N LYS A 40 -12.74 1.61 32.00
CA LYS A 40 -13.96 1.88 31.21
C LYS A 40 -14.41 0.68 30.39
N TYR A 41 -13.47 -0.15 29.93
CA TYR A 41 -13.74 -1.36 29.15
C TYR A 41 -12.85 -2.52 29.62
N PRO A 42 -13.24 -3.26 30.68
CA PRO A 42 -12.42 -4.33 31.25
C PRO A 42 -12.10 -5.46 30.25
N GLY A 43 -12.95 -5.67 29.23
CA GLY A 43 -12.71 -6.63 28.15
C GLY A 43 -11.70 -6.17 27.08
N LEU A 44 -11.26 -4.91 27.10
CA LEU A 44 -10.40 -4.35 26.06
C LEU A 44 -8.93 -4.76 26.21
N ALA A 45 -8.45 -4.91 27.45
CA ALA A 45 -7.08 -5.30 27.75
C ALA A 45 -6.68 -6.64 27.08
N PRO A 46 -7.43 -7.75 27.24
CA PRO A 46 -7.08 -9.02 26.58
C PRO A 46 -7.17 -8.94 25.05
N ILE A 47 -8.07 -8.11 24.49
CA ILE A 47 -8.18 -7.89 23.04
C ILE A 47 -6.93 -7.17 22.51
N ARG A 48 -6.48 -6.11 23.18
CA ARG A 48 -5.26 -5.39 22.81
C ARG A 48 -4.03 -6.28 22.90
N GLU A 49 -3.93 -7.10 23.95
CA GLU A 49 -2.84 -8.07 24.08
C GLU A 49 -2.87 -9.12 22.96
N TYR A 50 -4.05 -9.64 22.61
CA TYR A 50 -4.21 -10.55 21.48
C TYR A 50 -3.75 -9.91 20.16
N ILE A 51 -4.14 -8.67 19.88
CA ILE A 51 -3.72 -7.93 18.67
C ILE A 51 -2.19 -7.76 18.66
N PHE A 52 -1.62 -7.29 19.77
CA PHE A 52 -0.19 -7.05 19.89
C PHE A 52 0.63 -8.32 19.61
N LYS A 53 0.20 -9.47 20.16
CA LYS A 53 0.83 -10.79 19.94
C LYS A 53 0.61 -11.30 18.51
N SER A 54 -0.52 -10.98 17.90
CA SER A 54 -0.87 -11.45 16.55
C SER A 54 0.06 -10.90 15.47
N TRP A 55 0.69 -9.74 15.68
CA TRP A 55 1.66 -9.19 14.72
C TRP A 55 2.80 -10.16 14.41
N ASP A 56 3.30 -10.86 15.42
CA ASP A 56 4.43 -11.80 15.23
C ASP A 56 3.96 -13.03 14.44
N THR A 57 2.74 -13.51 14.68
CA THR A 57 2.13 -14.64 13.93
C THR A 57 1.82 -14.27 12.47
N LEU A 58 1.47 -13.02 12.21
CA LEU A 58 1.16 -12.51 10.87
C LEU A 58 2.39 -12.01 10.12
N THR A 59 3.55 -11.95 10.77
CA THR A 59 4.81 -11.54 10.12
C THR A 59 5.34 -12.67 9.24
N ARG A 60 5.81 -12.32 8.05
CA ARG A 60 6.51 -13.17 7.10
C ARG A 60 7.87 -12.59 6.81
N SER A 61 8.79 -13.47 6.41
CA SER A 61 10.16 -13.09 6.07
C SER A 61 10.80 -14.14 5.18
N MET A 62 11.87 -13.75 4.49
CA MET A 62 12.70 -14.67 3.71
C MET A 62 13.56 -15.61 4.58
N GLU A 63 13.34 -15.62 5.91
CA GLU A 63 13.94 -16.55 6.86
C GLU A 63 12.98 -17.70 7.22
N ASP A 64 11.69 -17.60 6.87
CA ASP A 64 10.68 -18.60 7.19
C ASP A 64 10.29 -19.41 5.94
N CYS A 65 10.41 -20.75 6.04
CA CYS A 65 10.01 -21.69 5.00
C CYS A 65 8.52 -21.55 4.62
N SER A 66 7.66 -21.16 5.57
CA SER A 66 6.21 -21.04 5.36
C SER A 66 5.83 -19.90 4.42
N THR A 67 6.68 -18.89 4.27
CA THR A 67 6.42 -17.67 3.51
C THR A 67 6.18 -17.94 2.03
N VAL A 68 6.93 -18.86 1.43
CA VAL A 68 6.91 -19.07 -0.03
C VAL A 68 5.69 -19.87 -0.47
N VAL A 69 5.14 -20.71 0.40
CA VAL A 69 4.05 -21.63 0.10
C VAL A 69 2.77 -20.88 -0.29
N ASP A 70 2.16 -21.26 -1.41
CA ASP A 70 0.84 -20.80 -1.84
C ASP A 70 -0.22 -21.89 -1.69
N SER A 71 -1.03 -21.81 -0.63
CA SER A 71 -2.16 -22.74 -0.43
C SER A 71 -3.30 -22.56 -1.45
N LYS A 72 -3.29 -21.48 -2.25
CA LYS A 72 -4.31 -21.19 -3.26
C LYS A 72 -4.06 -21.98 -4.54
N LEU A 73 -2.81 -22.42 -4.76
CA LEU A 73 -2.39 -23.18 -5.93
C LEU A 73 -2.08 -24.64 -5.54
N ALA A 74 -2.17 -25.56 -6.51
CA ALA A 74 -1.92 -26.99 -6.29
C ALA A 74 -0.44 -27.40 -6.44
N GLU A 75 0.40 -26.50 -6.98
CA GLU A 75 1.79 -26.76 -7.32
C GLU A 75 2.76 -26.15 -6.30
N ASN A 76 3.97 -26.71 -6.23
CA ASN A 76 5.04 -26.17 -5.39
C ASN A 76 5.44 -24.76 -5.86
N SER A 77 5.33 -23.78 -4.98
CA SER A 77 5.60 -22.38 -5.30
C SER A 77 7.10 -22.11 -5.48
N VAL A 78 7.42 -21.27 -6.47
CA VAL A 78 8.78 -20.73 -6.70
C VAL A 78 8.92 -19.38 -6.00
N LEU A 79 10.14 -19.03 -5.59
CA LEU A 79 10.51 -17.66 -5.22
C LEU A 79 11.21 -16.99 -6.43
N TYR A 80 10.65 -15.88 -6.90
CA TYR A 80 11.18 -15.11 -8.01
C TYR A 80 11.94 -13.86 -7.51
N LEU A 81 13.22 -13.79 -7.84
CA LEU A 81 14.05 -12.60 -7.70
C LEU A 81 13.90 -11.68 -8.92
N PRO A 82 14.13 -10.36 -8.81
CA PRO A 82 14.24 -9.51 -10.00
C PRO A 82 15.33 -10.01 -10.96
N ALA A 83 15.19 -9.71 -12.26
CA ALA A 83 16.02 -10.31 -13.30
C ALA A 83 17.53 -10.16 -13.08
N ASP A 84 17.96 -8.96 -12.69
CA ASP A 84 19.37 -8.61 -12.49
C ASP A 84 19.78 -8.62 -11.01
N PHE A 85 18.99 -9.27 -10.15
CA PHE A 85 19.21 -9.27 -8.71
C PHE A 85 20.04 -10.48 -8.29
N ALA A 86 21.17 -10.22 -7.61
CA ALA A 86 21.97 -11.27 -7.01
C ALA A 86 21.18 -11.96 -5.89
N THR A 87 21.28 -13.29 -5.79
CA THR A 87 20.63 -14.04 -4.72
C THR A 87 21.20 -13.63 -3.37
N PRO A 88 20.39 -13.07 -2.45
CA PRO A 88 20.86 -12.72 -1.13
C PRO A 88 21.19 -13.97 -0.29
N SER A 89 22.13 -13.85 0.65
CA SER A 89 22.57 -15.00 1.46
C SER A 89 21.44 -15.66 2.24
N ASN A 90 20.51 -14.88 2.81
CA ASN A 90 19.34 -15.42 3.49
C ASN A 90 18.42 -16.23 2.55
N VAL A 91 18.35 -15.87 1.27
CA VAL A 91 17.61 -16.62 0.25
C VAL A 91 18.35 -17.89 -0.15
N GLU A 92 19.68 -17.87 -0.26
CA GLU A 92 20.46 -19.10 -0.49
C GLU A 92 20.30 -20.10 0.66
N GLU A 93 20.29 -19.61 1.90
CA GLU A 93 20.02 -20.42 3.09
C GLU A 93 18.59 -20.96 3.11
N LEU A 94 17.60 -20.13 2.77
CA LEU A 94 16.20 -20.54 2.62
C LEU A 94 16.06 -21.65 1.57
N GLN A 95 16.71 -21.49 0.42
CA GLN A 95 16.72 -22.50 -0.66
C GLN A 95 17.29 -23.83 -0.17
N LYS A 96 18.41 -23.82 0.54
CA LYS A 96 19.05 -25.05 1.07
C LYS A 96 18.21 -25.71 2.16
N ARG A 97 17.70 -24.92 3.12
CA ARG A 97 16.99 -25.43 4.31
C ARG A 97 15.56 -25.85 4.02
N CYS A 98 14.86 -25.12 3.14
CA CYS A 98 13.45 -25.32 2.87
C CYS A 98 13.17 -25.99 1.51
N HIS A 99 14.21 -26.30 0.74
CA HIS A 99 14.11 -26.86 -0.62
C HIS A 99 13.25 -26.01 -1.57
N VAL A 100 13.27 -24.68 -1.39
CA VAL A 100 12.53 -23.73 -2.22
C VAL A 100 13.25 -23.57 -3.56
N GLN A 101 12.50 -23.60 -4.67
CA GLN A 101 13.05 -23.22 -5.96
C GLN A 101 13.16 -21.70 -6.05
N VAL A 102 14.37 -21.21 -6.32
CA VAL A 102 14.64 -19.78 -6.54
C VAL A 102 14.97 -19.56 -8.01
N LYS A 103 14.31 -18.58 -8.65
CA LYS A 103 14.53 -18.21 -10.05
C LYS A 103 14.60 -16.69 -10.17
N ASN A 104 15.36 -16.18 -11.13
CA ASN A 104 15.25 -14.78 -11.53
C ASN A 104 14.11 -14.61 -12.54
N LEU A 105 13.46 -13.45 -12.51
CA LEU A 105 12.53 -13.06 -13.56
C LEU A 105 13.25 -12.99 -14.91
N PRO A 106 12.59 -13.33 -16.03
CA PRO A 106 13.25 -13.44 -17.32
C PRO A 106 13.72 -12.11 -17.91
N LYS A 107 13.23 -10.98 -17.38
CA LYS A 107 13.62 -9.63 -17.81
C LYS A 107 13.34 -8.60 -16.73
N LYS A 108 14.04 -7.47 -16.81
CA LYS A 108 13.78 -6.30 -15.97
C LYS A 108 12.39 -5.74 -16.27
N ILE A 109 11.65 -5.43 -15.22
CA ILE A 109 10.31 -4.83 -15.30
C ILE A 109 10.43 -3.38 -14.84
N THR A 110 10.06 -2.44 -15.69
CA THR A 110 10.07 -0.99 -15.37
C THR A 110 8.66 -0.39 -15.31
N GLY A 111 7.64 -1.21 -15.53
CA GLY A 111 6.24 -0.81 -15.44
C GLY A 111 5.29 -2.01 -15.54
N PRO A 112 4.05 -1.87 -15.04
CA PRO A 112 3.05 -2.93 -15.09
C PRO A 112 2.71 -3.32 -16.53
N GLY A 113 2.33 -4.58 -16.74
CA GLY A 113 1.94 -5.12 -18.04
C GLY A 113 3.09 -5.43 -19.00
N GLN A 114 4.35 -5.21 -18.60
CA GLN A 114 5.49 -5.52 -19.45
C GLN A 114 5.79 -7.01 -19.53
N ILE A 115 5.32 -7.83 -18.59
CA ILE A 115 5.55 -9.27 -18.56
C ILE A 115 4.24 -10.03 -18.76
N ASP A 116 4.29 -11.06 -19.59
CA ASP A 116 3.22 -12.04 -19.68
C ASP A 116 3.32 -12.97 -18.46
N THR A 117 2.37 -12.81 -17.52
CA THR A 117 2.33 -13.58 -16.28
C THR A 117 2.04 -15.06 -16.52
N THR A 118 1.48 -15.43 -17.68
CA THR A 118 1.21 -16.84 -18.03
C THR A 118 2.47 -17.59 -18.44
N ALA A 119 3.49 -16.88 -18.93
CA ALA A 119 4.79 -17.45 -19.24
C ALA A 119 5.60 -17.81 -17.98
N LEU A 120 5.20 -17.29 -16.81
CA LEU A 120 5.81 -17.63 -15.52
C LEU A 120 5.18 -18.92 -14.96
N SER A 121 5.75 -20.05 -15.37
CA SER A 121 5.36 -21.38 -14.88
C SER A 121 6.52 -22.09 -14.16
N PRO A 122 6.33 -22.55 -12.91
CA PRO A 122 5.13 -22.40 -12.10
C PRO A 122 5.00 -20.96 -11.56
N GLN A 123 3.80 -20.62 -11.10
CA GLN A 123 3.53 -19.36 -10.41
C GLN A 123 4.24 -19.34 -9.04
N GLY A 124 4.58 -18.15 -8.54
CA GLY A 124 5.45 -18.02 -7.38
C GLY A 124 5.33 -16.72 -6.61
N LEU A 125 5.96 -16.69 -5.44
CA LEU A 125 6.16 -15.48 -4.63
C LEU A 125 7.23 -14.60 -5.28
N LEU A 126 7.03 -13.30 -5.23
CA LEU A 126 8.04 -12.30 -5.61
C LEU A 126 8.80 -11.89 -4.35
N TYR A 127 10.13 -11.84 -4.47
CA TYR A 127 11.00 -11.48 -3.37
C TYR A 127 10.76 -10.05 -2.87
N LEU A 128 10.88 -9.88 -1.56
CA LEU A 128 10.87 -8.59 -0.87
C LEU A 128 11.99 -8.61 0.18
N GLU A 129 12.69 -7.49 0.34
CA GLU A 129 13.89 -7.39 1.19
C GLU A 129 13.57 -7.45 2.67
N HIS A 130 12.47 -6.82 3.08
CA HIS A 130 12.11 -6.66 4.48
C HIS A 130 10.99 -7.62 4.90
N LYS A 131 10.93 -7.88 6.21
CA LYS A 131 9.79 -8.57 6.83
C LYS A 131 8.51 -7.77 6.59
N TYR A 132 7.40 -8.47 6.41
CA TYR A 132 6.10 -7.85 6.17
C TYR A 132 5.00 -8.60 6.90
N VAL A 133 3.87 -7.93 7.13
CA VAL A 133 2.71 -8.52 7.79
C VAL A 133 1.62 -8.81 6.76
N VAL A 134 1.01 -9.98 6.87
CA VAL A 134 -0.05 -10.44 5.96
C VAL A 134 -1.45 -10.19 6.55
N PRO A 135 -2.51 -10.11 5.72
CA PRO A 135 -3.89 -9.99 6.22
C PRO A 135 -4.36 -11.18 7.09
N GLY A 136 -3.71 -12.34 6.95
CA GLY A 136 -3.95 -13.54 7.75
C GLY A 136 -4.69 -14.65 7.00
N GLY A 137 -4.93 -15.78 7.69
CA GLY A 137 -5.58 -16.95 7.11
C GLY A 137 -4.74 -17.59 5.98
N ARG A 138 -5.33 -17.71 4.79
CA ARG A 138 -4.68 -18.35 3.62
C ARG A 138 -3.70 -17.45 2.86
N PHE A 139 -3.57 -16.18 3.25
CA PHE A 139 -2.73 -15.19 2.59
C PHE A 139 -1.33 -15.21 3.19
N ASN A 140 -0.31 -15.38 2.35
CA ASN A 140 1.11 -15.39 2.73
C ASN A 140 1.91 -14.26 2.05
N GLU A 141 1.21 -13.42 1.29
CA GLU A 141 1.74 -12.32 0.49
C GLU A 141 1.51 -10.98 1.20
N MET A 142 2.40 -10.03 0.93
CA MET A 142 2.19 -8.63 1.24
C MET A 142 1.15 -8.07 0.28
N TYR A 143 0.06 -7.48 0.80
CA TYR A 143 -1.00 -6.87 0.01
C TYR A 143 -0.89 -5.35 0.02
N GLY A 144 -1.18 -4.70 -1.11
CA GLY A 144 -1.01 -3.24 -1.29
C GLY A 144 -1.77 -2.40 -0.26
N TRP A 145 -3.10 -2.33 -0.35
CA TRP A 145 -3.91 -1.43 0.49
C TRP A 145 -4.10 -1.94 1.93
N ASP A 146 -4.12 -3.25 2.16
CA ASP A 146 -4.21 -3.85 3.50
C ASP A 146 -3.03 -3.39 4.37
N SER A 147 -1.84 -3.29 3.75
CA SER A 147 -0.62 -2.84 4.40
C SER A 147 -0.74 -1.43 4.97
N TYR A 148 -1.57 -0.54 4.41
CA TYR A 148 -1.78 0.78 5.02
C TYR A 148 -2.40 0.65 6.41
N PHE A 149 -3.47 -0.13 6.55
CA PHE A 149 -4.13 -0.32 7.85
C PHE A 149 -3.24 -1.08 8.83
N ILE A 150 -2.45 -2.04 8.34
CA ILE A 150 -1.48 -2.77 9.15
C ILE A 150 -0.38 -1.84 9.64
N VAL A 151 0.23 -1.04 8.77
CA VAL A 151 1.24 -0.03 9.13
C VAL A 151 0.69 0.90 10.21
N ARG A 152 -0.55 1.39 10.08
CA ARG A 152 -1.17 2.21 11.13
C ARG A 152 -1.26 1.49 12.49
N GLY A 153 -1.62 0.20 12.50
CA GLY A 153 -1.64 -0.63 13.71
C GLY A 153 -0.25 -0.87 14.31
N LEU A 154 0.73 -1.20 13.47
CA LEU A 154 2.12 -1.41 13.89
C LEU A 154 2.72 -0.16 14.53
N LEU A 155 2.48 1.02 13.94
CA LEU A 155 2.93 2.29 14.48
C LEU A 155 2.27 2.60 15.84
N GLN A 156 0.98 2.27 15.99
CA GLN A 156 0.27 2.42 17.27
C GLN A 156 0.85 1.54 18.39
N ASP A 157 1.37 0.37 18.03
CA ASP A 157 2.00 -0.60 18.93
C ASP A 157 3.53 -0.43 19.03
N GLY A 158 4.10 0.63 18.44
CA GLY A 158 5.52 0.94 18.51
C GLY A 158 6.44 0.04 17.67
N LYS A 159 5.89 -0.80 16.78
CA LYS A 159 6.65 -1.66 15.86
C LYS A 159 7.12 -0.87 14.62
N ILE A 160 7.85 0.22 14.85
CA ILE A 160 8.23 1.21 13.82
C ILE A 160 9.12 0.59 12.73
N ASP A 161 10.11 -0.21 13.10
CA ASP A 161 11.03 -0.83 12.12
C ASP A 161 10.30 -1.78 11.16
N LEU A 162 9.33 -2.55 11.66
CA LEU A 162 8.51 -3.44 10.83
C LEU A 162 7.62 -2.64 9.88
N ALA A 163 7.01 -1.55 10.38
CA ALA A 163 6.21 -0.65 9.54
C ALA A 163 7.07 0.02 8.45
N LYS A 164 8.28 0.48 8.80
CA LYS A 164 9.25 1.05 7.87
C LYS A 164 9.68 0.04 6.81
N GLY A 165 10.01 -1.19 7.21
CA GLY A 165 10.37 -2.27 6.29
C GLY A 165 9.26 -2.59 5.30
N MET A 166 7.99 -2.58 5.73
CA MET A 166 6.85 -2.71 4.82
C MET A 166 6.78 -1.57 3.80
N VAL A 167 7.03 -0.33 4.21
CA VAL A 167 7.09 0.81 3.26
C VAL A 167 8.27 0.67 2.29
N GLU A 168 9.43 0.21 2.76
CA GLU A 168 10.60 -0.02 1.91
C GLU A 168 10.40 -1.19 0.93
N ASN A 169 9.61 -2.20 1.29
CA ASN A 169 9.16 -3.22 0.35
C ASN A 169 8.35 -2.62 -0.80
N PHE A 170 7.51 -1.60 -0.58
CA PHE A 170 6.83 -0.91 -1.70
C PHE A 170 7.80 -0.13 -2.59
N PHE A 171 8.88 0.43 -2.02
CA PHE A 171 9.94 1.04 -2.82
C PHE A 171 10.63 -0.01 -3.70
N PHE A 172 10.88 -1.19 -3.15
CA PHE A 172 11.41 -2.34 -3.87
C PHE A 172 10.48 -2.77 -5.01
N GLU A 173 9.17 -2.90 -4.75
CA GLU A 173 8.19 -3.25 -5.78
C GLU A 173 8.15 -2.23 -6.92
N ILE A 174 8.20 -0.93 -6.62
CA ILE A 174 8.24 0.12 -7.64
C ILE A 174 9.51 0.00 -8.49
N GLU A 175 10.67 -0.26 -7.87
CA GLU A 175 11.96 -0.30 -8.58
C GLU A 175 12.11 -1.57 -9.43
N HIS A 176 11.64 -2.71 -8.95
CA HIS A 176 11.92 -4.01 -9.55
C HIS A 176 10.74 -4.65 -10.27
N TYR A 177 9.51 -4.26 -9.90
CA TYR A 177 8.26 -4.77 -10.49
C TYR A 177 7.44 -3.67 -11.17
N GLY A 178 7.91 -2.42 -11.13
CA GLY A 178 7.38 -1.30 -11.91
C GLY A 178 6.15 -0.62 -11.31
N SER A 179 5.60 -1.13 -10.21
CA SER A 179 4.47 -0.55 -9.47
C SER A 179 4.28 -1.27 -8.15
N ILE A 180 3.54 -0.65 -7.22
CA ILE A 180 2.97 -1.38 -6.07
C ILE A 180 2.01 -2.43 -6.60
N LEU A 181 2.20 -3.68 -6.17
CA LEU A 181 1.41 -4.81 -6.64
C LEU A 181 0.14 -4.98 -5.81
N ASN A 182 -0.84 -5.70 -6.35
CA ASN A 182 -1.99 -6.17 -5.56
C ASN A 182 -1.51 -7.03 -4.39
N ALA A 183 -0.66 -8.01 -4.71
CA ALA A 183 0.17 -8.71 -3.74
C ALA A 183 1.47 -9.20 -4.43
N ASN A 184 2.51 -9.52 -3.67
CA ASN A 184 3.81 -9.93 -4.22
C ASN A 184 3.83 -11.38 -4.77
N ARG A 185 2.96 -11.70 -5.72
CA ARG A 185 2.96 -12.96 -6.50
C ARG A 185 3.07 -12.67 -7.99
N SER A 186 3.66 -13.61 -8.72
CA SER A 186 3.88 -13.49 -10.18
C SER A 186 2.59 -13.19 -10.96
N TYR A 187 1.47 -13.79 -10.57
CA TYR A 187 0.16 -13.55 -11.21
C TYR A 187 -0.46 -12.17 -10.91
N TYR A 188 0.13 -11.39 -10.01
CA TYR A 188 -0.27 -10.01 -9.73
C TYR A 188 0.63 -8.95 -10.37
N LEU A 189 1.66 -9.33 -11.15
CA LEU A 189 2.54 -8.37 -11.86
C LEU A 189 1.80 -7.45 -12.86
N SER A 190 0.55 -7.75 -13.18
CA SER A 190 -0.31 -6.91 -14.04
C SER A 190 -1.27 -6.00 -13.26
N ARG A 191 -1.37 -6.14 -11.93
CA ARG A 191 -2.40 -5.51 -11.09
C ARG A 191 -1.82 -4.72 -9.93
N SER A 192 -2.44 -3.58 -9.65
CA SER A 192 -2.20 -2.78 -8.44
C SER A 192 -3.46 -2.73 -7.56
N GLN A 193 -3.42 -1.92 -6.51
CA GLN A 193 -4.48 -1.70 -5.52
C GLN A 193 -4.57 -0.21 -5.14
N PRO A 194 -5.62 0.25 -4.42
CA PRO A 194 -5.75 1.65 -4.03
C PRO A 194 -4.47 2.21 -3.38
N PRO A 195 -3.89 3.32 -3.89
CA PRO A 195 -2.58 3.78 -3.47
C PRO A 195 -2.64 4.57 -2.16
N PHE A 196 -1.93 4.10 -1.14
CA PHE A 196 -1.79 4.76 0.17
C PHE A 196 -0.33 5.09 0.53
N LEU A 197 0.60 5.01 -0.42
CA LEU A 197 2.05 5.08 -0.16
C LEU A 197 2.44 6.37 0.57
N THR A 198 1.97 7.53 0.14
CA THR A 198 2.28 8.82 0.79
C THR A 198 1.84 8.85 2.26
N SER A 199 0.66 8.30 2.57
CA SER A 199 0.14 8.24 3.93
C SER A 199 0.97 7.29 4.81
N MET A 200 1.44 6.17 4.24
CA MET A 200 2.34 5.25 4.96
C MET A 200 3.71 5.88 5.22
N ILE A 201 4.28 6.56 4.22
CA ILE A 201 5.55 7.30 4.34
C ILE A 201 5.47 8.32 5.48
N LEU A 202 4.42 9.16 5.47
CA LEU A 202 4.24 10.19 6.50
C LEU A 202 4.07 9.57 7.89
N GLY A 203 3.24 8.51 8.01
CA GLY A 203 3.04 7.84 9.29
C GLY A 203 4.34 7.29 9.89
N VAL A 204 5.17 6.64 9.06
CA VAL A 204 6.49 6.13 9.50
C VAL A 204 7.42 7.28 9.90
N TYR A 205 7.52 8.32 9.07
CA TYR A 205 8.38 9.48 9.34
C TYR A 205 8.00 10.19 10.66
N GLU A 206 6.71 10.41 10.88
CA GLU A 206 6.20 11.04 12.11
C GLU A 206 6.48 10.19 13.34
N ALA A 207 6.33 8.87 13.24
CA ALA A 207 6.64 7.95 14.33
C ALA A 207 8.14 7.89 14.66
N GLU A 208 9.02 7.81 13.64
CA GLU A 208 10.47 7.87 13.85
C GLU A 208 10.89 9.20 14.48
N LYS A 209 10.35 10.32 13.99
CA LYS A 209 10.57 11.64 14.57
C LYS A 209 10.11 11.70 16.03
N GLY A 210 8.92 11.17 16.34
CA GLY A 210 8.39 11.10 17.71
C GLY A 210 9.25 10.24 18.65
N ALA A 211 9.94 9.23 18.11
CA ALA A 211 10.91 8.41 18.82
C ALA A 211 12.32 9.04 18.91
N GLY A 212 12.53 10.24 18.38
CA GLY A 212 13.83 10.94 18.41
C GLY A 212 14.77 10.60 17.24
N HIS A 213 14.29 9.89 16.22
CA HIS A 213 15.06 9.43 15.07
C HIS A 213 14.60 10.12 13.77
N GLU A 214 14.57 11.46 13.74
CA GLU A 214 14.16 12.21 12.53
C GLU A 214 15.14 11.98 11.37
N ASP A 215 14.71 11.24 10.33
CA ASP A 215 15.51 10.98 9.13
C ASP A 215 14.92 11.67 7.89
N LYS A 216 15.36 12.91 7.65
CA LYS A 216 14.94 13.69 6.47
C LYS A 216 15.46 13.13 5.15
N LYS A 217 16.60 12.41 5.17
CA LYS A 217 17.17 11.80 3.95
C LYS A 217 16.30 10.63 3.51
N TRP A 218 15.80 9.85 4.45
CA TRP A 218 14.81 8.81 4.17
C TRP A 218 13.54 9.41 3.56
N LEU A 219 13.00 10.50 4.13
CA LEU A 219 11.80 11.16 3.60
C LEU A 219 11.99 11.68 2.16
N GLU A 220 13.15 12.29 1.87
CA GLU A 220 13.48 12.76 0.52
C GLU A 220 13.54 11.60 -0.49
N ARG A 221 14.17 10.48 -0.12
CA ARG A 221 14.20 9.26 -0.92
C ARG A 221 12.80 8.69 -1.12
N ALA A 222 12.02 8.57 -0.06
CA ALA A 222 10.64 8.08 -0.07
C ALA A 222 9.74 8.90 -1.00
N TYR A 223 9.92 10.22 -1.03
CA TYR A 223 9.19 11.10 -1.93
C TYR A 223 9.43 10.80 -3.41
N GLN A 224 10.64 10.37 -3.80
CA GLN A 224 10.90 9.96 -5.18
C GLN A 224 10.09 8.72 -5.58
N TYR A 225 9.91 7.77 -4.66
CA TYR A 225 9.05 6.61 -4.88
C TYR A 225 7.57 6.99 -4.93
N ALA A 226 7.12 7.91 -4.07
CA ALA A 226 5.75 8.43 -4.13
C ALA A 226 5.44 9.11 -5.47
N LYS A 227 6.39 9.84 -6.06
CA LYS A 227 6.26 10.40 -7.41
C LYS A 227 6.16 9.33 -8.49
N LYS A 228 6.97 8.27 -8.41
CA LYS A 228 6.91 7.14 -9.35
C LYS A 228 5.56 6.42 -9.28
N ASP A 229 5.06 6.16 -8.06
CA ASP A 229 3.74 5.56 -7.83
C ASP A 229 2.63 6.44 -8.43
N GLN A 230 2.61 7.73 -8.10
CA GLN A 230 1.63 8.67 -8.64
C GLN A 230 1.68 8.73 -10.19
N ALA A 231 2.88 8.77 -10.78
CA ALA A 231 3.06 8.80 -12.23
C ALA A 231 2.45 7.58 -12.95
N MET A 232 2.37 6.42 -12.27
CA MET A 232 1.70 5.22 -12.80
C MET A 232 0.19 5.41 -12.90
N TRP A 233 -0.44 6.11 -11.94
CA TRP A 233 -1.89 6.32 -11.91
C TRP A 233 -2.38 7.40 -12.87
N VAL A 234 -1.54 8.39 -13.20
CA VAL A 234 -1.92 9.55 -14.05
C VAL A 234 -1.47 9.42 -15.51
N ARG A 235 -1.20 8.20 -15.96
CA ARG A 235 -0.88 7.88 -17.37
C ARG A 235 -1.87 6.89 -17.96
N GLU A 236 -1.96 6.84 -19.27
CA GLU A 236 -2.69 5.77 -19.96
C GLU A 236 -2.10 4.38 -19.59
N PRO A 237 -2.92 3.34 -19.41
CA PRO A 237 -4.39 3.29 -19.56
C PRO A 237 -5.20 3.67 -18.31
N HIS A 238 -4.55 4.06 -17.21
CA HIS A 238 -5.21 4.48 -15.97
C HIS A 238 -5.88 5.84 -16.10
N LEU A 239 -5.33 6.75 -16.90
CA LEU A 239 -5.99 8.02 -17.21
C LEU A 239 -7.30 7.73 -17.96
N ALA A 240 -8.41 8.28 -17.49
CA ALA A 240 -9.71 8.13 -18.13
C ALA A 240 -9.89 9.24 -19.19
N ALA A 241 -9.16 9.09 -20.30
CA ALA A 241 -9.22 9.97 -21.47
C ALA A 241 -9.21 11.46 -21.10
N ASP A 242 -10.21 12.22 -21.54
CA ASP A 242 -10.34 13.68 -21.38
C ASP A 242 -10.87 14.13 -20.01
N THR A 243 -11.22 13.21 -19.11
CA THR A 243 -11.78 13.57 -17.80
C THR A 243 -10.75 14.11 -16.81
N GLY A 244 -9.46 13.85 -17.04
CA GLY A 244 -8.40 14.15 -16.08
C GLY A 244 -8.43 13.30 -14.79
N LEU A 245 -9.31 12.29 -14.73
CA LEU A 245 -9.42 11.37 -13.60
C LEU A 245 -8.70 10.05 -13.90
N SER A 246 -8.25 9.37 -12.85
CA SER A 246 -7.71 8.01 -12.95
C SER A 246 -8.79 6.96 -12.72
N ARG A 247 -8.65 5.80 -13.37
CA ARG A 247 -9.47 4.60 -13.20
C ARG A 247 -8.57 3.39 -12.92
N TYR A 248 -9.12 2.39 -12.26
CA TYR A 248 -8.46 1.09 -12.17
C TYR A 248 -8.40 0.42 -13.53
N TYR A 249 -7.26 -0.17 -13.82
CA TYR A 249 -7.00 -0.93 -15.02
C TYR A 249 -6.07 -2.09 -14.68
N ASP A 250 -6.39 -3.27 -15.18
CA ASP A 250 -5.51 -4.45 -15.12
C ASP A 250 -4.87 -4.65 -16.49
N PHE A 251 -3.56 -4.85 -16.51
CA PHE A 251 -2.80 -5.10 -17.74
C PHE A 251 -2.80 -6.57 -18.17
N GLY A 252 -3.43 -7.46 -17.38
CA GLY A 252 -3.53 -8.88 -17.67
C GLY A 252 -4.74 -9.20 -18.55
N ASP A 253 -4.54 -10.09 -19.53
CA ASP A 253 -5.60 -10.48 -20.48
C ASP A 253 -6.31 -11.79 -20.11
N MET A 254 -5.81 -12.50 -19.09
CA MET A 254 -6.23 -13.86 -18.72
C MET A 254 -7.05 -13.91 -17.43
N PRO A 255 -7.89 -14.95 -17.24
CA PRO A 255 -8.60 -15.19 -15.98
C PRO A 255 -7.63 -15.29 -14.81
N ALA A 256 -8.08 -14.84 -13.64
CA ALA A 256 -7.27 -14.78 -12.43
C ALA A 256 -6.94 -16.21 -11.92
N PRO A 257 -5.66 -16.66 -11.96
CA PRO A 257 -5.29 -18.02 -11.59
C PRO A 257 -5.76 -18.45 -10.20
N GLU A 258 -5.73 -17.51 -9.24
CA GLU A 258 -6.16 -17.70 -7.85
C GLU A 258 -7.68 -17.89 -7.69
N SER A 259 -8.44 -17.57 -8.74
CA SER A 259 -9.89 -17.65 -8.78
C SER A 259 -10.40 -18.76 -9.71
N LEU A 260 -9.53 -19.49 -10.44
CA LEU A 260 -9.94 -20.49 -11.43
C LEU A 260 -10.90 -21.56 -10.87
N LYS A 261 -10.67 -22.05 -9.65
CA LYS A 261 -11.59 -23.01 -9.00
C LYS A 261 -13.01 -22.45 -8.82
N ASP A 262 -13.13 -21.15 -8.56
CA ASP A 262 -14.40 -20.44 -8.36
C ASP A 262 -14.96 -19.86 -9.69
N GLU A 263 -14.11 -19.59 -10.70
CA GLU A 263 -14.48 -18.97 -11.97
C GLU A 263 -14.96 -19.95 -13.03
N THR A 264 -14.54 -21.22 -12.99
CA THR A 264 -15.00 -22.24 -13.96
C THR A 264 -16.52 -22.47 -13.89
N GLU A 265 -17.13 -22.26 -12.72
CA GLU A 265 -18.59 -22.25 -12.56
C GLU A 265 -19.24 -20.99 -13.15
N CYS A 266 -18.61 -19.82 -13.02
CA CYS A 266 -19.16 -18.55 -13.53
C CYS A 266 -19.04 -18.40 -15.06
N ALA A 267 -18.00 -18.95 -15.70
CA ALA A 267 -17.85 -18.90 -17.16
C ALA A 267 -18.95 -19.71 -17.89
N ARG A 268 -19.44 -20.80 -17.28
CA ARG A 268 -20.58 -21.58 -17.80
C ARG A 268 -21.92 -20.82 -17.74
N ALA A 269 -22.03 -19.79 -16.90
CA ALA A 269 -23.27 -19.03 -16.67
C ALA A 269 -23.41 -17.75 -17.52
N ARG A 270 -22.43 -17.38 -18.35
CA ARG A 270 -22.47 -16.17 -19.20
C ARG A 270 -22.16 -16.49 -20.68
N PRO A 271 -23.16 -16.51 -21.59
CA PRO A 271 -22.97 -16.93 -22.99
C PRO A 271 -22.36 -15.88 -23.94
N GLU A 272 -22.04 -14.66 -23.49
CA GLU A 272 -21.65 -13.54 -24.35
C GLU A 272 -20.25 -13.01 -23.99
N PRO A 273 -19.36 -12.75 -24.98
CA PRO A 273 -18.01 -12.23 -24.75
C PRO A 273 -18.09 -10.75 -24.34
N THR A 274 -18.44 -10.52 -23.07
CA THR A 274 -18.53 -9.17 -22.51
C THR A 274 -17.15 -8.58 -22.26
N ARG A 275 -17.05 -7.27 -22.59
CA ARG A 275 -15.85 -6.43 -22.68
C ARG A 275 -14.89 -6.54 -21.49
N LEU A 276 -13.60 -6.33 -21.78
CA LEU A 276 -12.38 -6.34 -20.93
C LEU A 276 -12.53 -5.89 -19.47
N TRP A 277 -13.44 -4.97 -19.14
CA TRP A 277 -13.63 -4.45 -17.78
C TRP A 277 -14.36 -5.42 -16.83
N ALA A 278 -15.12 -6.39 -17.34
CA ALA A 278 -15.92 -7.31 -16.52
C ALA A 278 -15.14 -8.56 -16.04
N ARG A 279 -13.89 -8.74 -16.47
CA ARG A 279 -13.05 -9.90 -16.18
C ARG A 279 -12.19 -9.75 -14.91
N ALA A 280 -12.07 -8.54 -14.37
CA ALA A 280 -11.31 -8.26 -13.15
C ALA A 280 -12.15 -8.32 -11.85
N ILE A 281 -13.39 -8.83 -11.92
CA ILE A 281 -14.33 -8.84 -10.80
C ILE A 281 -14.51 -10.29 -10.27
N PRO A 282 -14.07 -10.59 -9.03
CA PRO A 282 -14.35 -11.89 -8.41
C PRO A 282 -15.86 -12.12 -8.29
N CYS A 283 -16.37 -13.29 -8.72
CA CYS A 283 -17.81 -13.57 -8.81
C CYS A 283 -18.58 -13.42 -7.47
N LYS A 284 -17.89 -13.48 -6.31
CA LYS A 284 -18.49 -13.24 -4.98
C LYS A 284 -18.95 -11.79 -4.73
N SER A 285 -18.53 -10.81 -5.52
CA SER A 285 -19.06 -9.44 -5.41
C SER A 285 -20.38 -9.24 -6.17
N ALA A 286 -20.92 -10.27 -6.83
CA ALA A 286 -22.23 -10.20 -7.47
C ALA A 286 -23.39 -10.35 -6.46
N THR A 287 -23.15 -10.94 -5.28
CA THR A 287 -24.18 -11.11 -4.23
C THR A 287 -24.06 -10.10 -3.08
N LYS A 288 -23.00 -9.30 -3.05
CA LYS A 288 -22.89 -8.12 -2.17
C LYS A 288 -22.28 -6.96 -2.96
N PRO A 289 -22.99 -5.84 -3.14
CA PRO A 289 -22.44 -4.72 -3.86
C PRO A 289 -21.29 -4.11 -3.03
N ALA A 290 -20.05 -4.40 -3.43
CA ALA A 290 -18.95 -3.52 -3.09
C ALA A 290 -19.17 -2.20 -3.86
N PRO A 291 -18.98 -1.02 -3.22
CA PRO A 291 -19.29 0.28 -3.83
C PRO A 291 -18.41 0.64 -5.03
N TRP A 292 -17.44 -0.20 -5.38
CA TRP A 292 -16.52 -0.04 -6.52
C TRP A 292 -17.11 -0.51 -7.86
N SER A 293 -18.42 -0.80 -7.91
CA SER A 293 -19.13 -1.10 -9.15
C SER A 293 -19.40 0.19 -9.95
N ALA A 294 -18.54 0.48 -10.92
CA ALA A 294 -18.84 1.52 -11.91
C ALA A 294 -20.04 1.07 -12.76
N ARG A 295 -21.24 1.56 -12.42
CA ARG A 295 -22.40 1.50 -13.31
C ARG A 295 -22.16 2.48 -14.46
N ALA A 296 -22.05 1.97 -15.68
CA ALA A 296 -22.00 2.81 -16.87
C ALA A 296 -23.34 3.55 -17.04
N ALA A 297 -23.29 4.88 -17.11
CA ALA A 297 -24.36 5.68 -17.68
C ALA A 297 -24.36 5.46 -19.20
N THR A 298 -25.42 4.87 -19.72
CA THR A 298 -25.64 4.67 -21.15
C THR A 298 -25.96 6.01 -21.83
N THR A 299 -24.98 6.66 -22.45
CA THR A 299 -25.25 7.71 -23.45
C THR A 299 -25.76 7.05 -24.73
N ARG A 300 -27.08 7.01 -24.87
CA ARG A 300 -27.77 6.63 -26.11
C ARG A 300 -27.51 7.75 -27.13
N LYS A 301 -26.61 7.53 -28.10
CA LYS A 301 -26.55 8.33 -29.33
C LYS A 301 -27.92 8.24 -30.01
N ARG A 302 -28.72 9.30 -29.95
CA ARG A 302 -29.82 9.52 -30.89
C ARG A 302 -29.18 9.98 -32.20
N SER A 303 -29.20 9.12 -33.21
CA SER A 303 -29.05 9.55 -34.61
C SER A 303 -30.22 10.50 -34.94
N ARG A 304 -29.90 11.62 -35.58
CA ARG A 304 -30.87 12.38 -36.39
C ARG A 304 -30.99 11.69 -37.74
#